data_AF-A0A8X6WE53-F1
#
_entry.id   AF-A0A8X6WE53-F1
#
_cell.length_a   1.000
_cell.length_b   1.000
_cell.length_c   1.000
_cell.angle_alpha   90.00
_cell.angle_beta   90.00
_cell.angle_gamma   90.00
#
_symmetry.space_group_name_H-M   'P 1'
#
loop_
_entity.id
_entity.type
_entity.pdbx_description
1 polymer ?
#
loop_
_entity_poly.entity_id
_entity_poly.type
_entity_poly.pdbx_seq_one_letter_code
_entity_poly.pdbx_strand_id
1 'polypeptide(L)'
;MRLEELERSEKIRLEELVKEQALKEKELQLKFDLERFKIESGFRVNDESNDSTNACSVTSNLNFKKLIPDFDPKQSDISLYLVIFERQAKRASIEKKEWVGQLLGLLPLEIVQFIAREPEEQAENYDYVKKLLLKRFKLSPEVFRQKFVQHQKKSDSTWKYFTFEVTNYLDEWLIGL
;
A
#
# COMPACT_ATOMS: atom_id res chain seq x y z
N MET A 1 22.84 51.55 -6.58
CA MET A 1 22.65 50.98 -7.94
C MET A 1 22.78 49.45 -7.99
N ARG A 2 23.96 48.81 -8.02
CA ARG A 2 24.03 47.33 -8.17
C ARG A 2 23.41 46.50 -7.03
N LEU A 3 23.44 47.00 -5.79
CA LEU A 3 22.90 46.28 -4.63
C LEU A 3 21.36 46.30 -4.60
N GLU A 4 20.75 47.43 -4.96
CA GLU A 4 19.29 47.61 -5.00
C GLU A 4 18.62 46.82 -6.13
N GLU A 5 19.32 46.61 -7.25
CA GLU A 5 18.85 45.76 -8.35
C GLU A 5 18.86 44.28 -7.94
N LEU A 6 19.84 43.86 -7.15
CA LEU A 6 19.96 42.49 -6.67
C LEU A 6 18.88 42.17 -5.63
N GLU A 7 18.64 43.07 -4.67
CA GLU A 7 17.54 42.94 -3.70
C GLU A 7 16.15 42.94 -4.37
N ARG A 8 15.95 43.76 -5.41
CA ARG A 8 14.71 43.71 -6.21
C ARG A 8 14.55 42.38 -6.95
N SER A 9 15.63 41.82 -7.48
CA SER A 9 15.60 40.54 -8.20
C SER A 9 15.30 39.36 -7.28
N GLU A 10 15.85 39.35 -6.06
CA GLU A 10 15.59 38.33 -5.06
C GLU A 10 14.17 38.41 -4.52
N LYS A 11 13.66 39.63 -4.30
CA LYS A 11 12.28 39.84 -3.88
C LYS A 11 11.26 39.31 -4.89
N ILE A 12 11.49 39.54 -6.18
CA ILE A 12 10.63 39.01 -7.27
C ILE A 12 10.66 37.49 -7.27
N ARG A 13 11.84 36.87 -7.12
CA ARG A 13 11.99 35.41 -7.11
C ARG A 13 11.31 34.75 -5.91
N LEU A 14 11.38 35.39 -4.74
CA LEU A 14 10.67 34.93 -3.54
C LEU A 14 9.15 35.05 -3.69
N GLU A 15 8.67 36.16 -4.25
CA GLU A 15 7.23 36.36 -4.54
C GLU A 15 6.71 35.33 -5.55
N GLU A 16 7.52 34.93 -6.53
CA GLU A 16 7.16 33.91 -7.53
C GLU A 16 7.09 32.51 -6.91
N LEU A 17 8.04 32.15 -6.05
CA LEU A 17 8.01 30.87 -5.30
C LEU A 17 6.82 30.77 -4.36
N VAL A 18 6.45 31.87 -3.69
CA VAL A 18 5.28 31.93 -2.81
C VAL A 18 3.99 31.77 -3.63
N LYS A 19 3.89 32.41 -4.80
CA LYS A 19 2.75 32.22 -5.71
C LYS A 19 2.66 30.79 -6.22
N GLU A 20 3.79 30.16 -6.55
CA GLU A 20 3.83 28.77 -7.00
C GLU A 20 3.41 27.79 -5.89
N GLN A 21 3.88 28.01 -4.66
CA GLN A 21 3.46 27.22 -3.50
C GLN A 21 1.97 27.38 -3.20
N ALA A 22 1.46 28.60 -3.25
CA ALA A 22 0.04 28.86 -3.05
C ALA A 22 -0.84 28.23 -4.16
N LEU A 23 -0.32 28.13 -5.40
CA LEU A 23 -1.01 27.45 -6.49
C LEU A 23 -1.05 25.93 -6.25
N LYS A 24 0.09 25.33 -5.86
CA LYS A 24 0.18 23.90 -5.53
C LYS A 24 -0.71 23.52 -4.35
N GLU A 25 -0.79 24.38 -3.34
CA GLU A 25 -1.67 24.17 -2.19
C GLU A 25 -3.15 24.22 -2.58
N LYS A 26 -3.54 25.19 -3.42
CA LYS A 26 -4.91 25.26 -3.98
C LYS A 26 -5.26 24.05 -4.84
N GLU A 27 -4.32 23.53 -5.64
CA GLU A 27 -4.53 22.31 -6.42
C GLU A 27 -4.70 21.07 -5.52
N LEU A 28 -3.88 20.98 -4.47
CA LEU A 28 -3.97 19.90 -3.49
C LEU A 28 -5.32 19.93 -2.77
N GLN A 29 -5.76 21.14 -2.38
CA GLN A 29 -7.03 21.36 -1.71
C GLN A 29 -8.22 21.02 -2.62
N LEU A 30 -8.17 21.42 -3.89
CA LEU A 30 -9.19 21.06 -4.88
C LEU A 30 -9.25 19.53 -5.10
N LYS A 31 -8.11 18.84 -5.10
CA LYS A 31 -8.06 17.37 -5.16
C LYS A 31 -8.71 16.71 -3.94
N PHE A 32 -8.41 17.22 -2.74
CA PHE A 32 -9.01 16.71 -1.51
C PHE A 32 -10.52 16.96 -1.47
N ASP A 33 -10.98 18.13 -1.91
CA ASP A 33 -12.40 18.47 -1.96
C ASP A 33 -13.14 17.65 -3.02
N LEU A 34 -12.54 17.39 -4.19
CA LEU A 34 -13.08 16.49 -5.21
C LEU A 34 -13.19 15.04 -4.72
N GLU A 35 -12.16 14.54 -4.03
CA GLU A 35 -12.16 13.20 -3.44
C GLU A 35 -13.28 13.09 -2.39
N ARG A 36 -13.43 14.12 -1.55
CA ARG A 36 -14.49 14.19 -0.54
C ARG A 36 -15.88 14.23 -1.19
N PHE A 37 -16.08 15.08 -2.20
CA PHE A 37 -17.37 15.21 -2.88
C PHE A 37 -17.75 13.95 -3.65
N LYS A 38 -16.78 13.22 -4.21
CA LYS A 38 -17.02 11.93 -4.91
C LYS A 38 -17.45 10.82 -3.95
N ILE A 39 -16.90 10.81 -2.73
CA ILE A 39 -17.31 9.89 -1.67
C ILE A 39 -18.71 10.27 -1.16
N GLU A 40 -19.02 11.57 -1.03
CA GLU A 40 -20.27 12.07 -0.45
C GLU A 40 -21.46 12.02 -1.42
N SER A 41 -21.23 12.17 -2.73
CA SER A 41 -22.31 12.21 -3.74
C SER A 41 -22.78 10.84 -4.25
N GLY A 42 -22.11 9.72 -3.92
CA GLY A 42 -22.57 8.37 -4.31
C GLY A 42 -22.83 8.17 -5.81
N PHE A 43 -22.27 9.02 -6.69
CA PHE A 43 -22.64 9.08 -8.10
C PHE A 43 -21.82 8.10 -8.94
N ARG A 44 -22.49 7.01 -9.31
CA ARG A 44 -22.12 6.09 -10.38
C ARG A 44 -22.18 6.83 -11.72
N VAL A 45 -21.14 6.71 -12.55
CA VAL A 45 -21.26 6.96 -13.99
C VAL A 45 -20.91 5.66 -14.70
N ASN A 46 -21.97 5.04 -15.25
CA ASN A 46 -21.88 4.06 -16.31
C ASN A 46 -21.13 4.68 -17.49
N ASP A 47 -20.14 3.96 -18.01
CA ASP A 47 -19.73 4.13 -19.40
C ASP A 47 -20.00 2.78 -20.08
N GLU A 48 -21.14 2.72 -20.75
CA GLU A 48 -21.49 1.62 -21.65
C GLU A 48 -20.76 1.83 -22.97
N SER A 49 -19.80 0.96 -23.26
CA SER A 49 -19.48 0.60 -24.64
C SER A 49 -19.48 -0.92 -24.77
N ASN A 50 -20.54 -1.41 -25.43
CA ASN A 50 -20.66 -2.76 -25.96
C ASN A 50 -19.49 -3.07 -26.90
N ASP A 51 -18.76 -4.15 -26.64
CA ASP A 51 -18.55 -5.17 -27.67
C ASP A 51 -18.26 -6.56 -27.04
N SER A 52 -19.25 -7.42 -27.19
CA SER A 52 -19.22 -8.85 -27.53
C SER A 52 -18.00 -9.74 -27.20
N THR A 53 -18.37 -10.87 -26.57
CA THR A 53 -17.75 -12.21 -26.59
C THR A 53 -16.58 -12.51 -25.65
N ASN A 54 -16.88 -13.34 -24.64
CA ASN A 54 -15.96 -14.23 -23.90
C ASN A 54 -14.70 -13.61 -23.28
N ALA A 55 -14.85 -12.96 -22.13
CA ALA A 55 -13.75 -12.77 -21.18
C ALA A 55 -14.21 -13.10 -19.76
N CYS A 56 -13.89 -14.31 -19.33
CA CYS A 56 -14.01 -14.79 -17.96
C CYS A 56 -13.31 -13.82 -16.98
N SER A 57 -14.02 -13.33 -15.96
CA SER A 57 -13.47 -12.81 -14.68
C SER A 57 -12.28 -11.82 -14.72
N VAL A 58 -12.31 -10.80 -15.59
CA VAL A 58 -11.27 -9.73 -15.59
C VAL A 58 -11.73 -8.45 -14.88
N THR A 59 -13.03 -8.25 -14.69
CA THR A 59 -13.59 -6.97 -14.18
C THR A 59 -13.37 -6.74 -12.68
N SER A 60 -13.18 -7.80 -11.89
CA SER A 60 -12.85 -7.73 -10.46
C SER A 60 -11.37 -7.43 -10.20
N ASN A 61 -10.47 -7.99 -11.02
CA ASN A 61 -9.01 -7.83 -10.89
C ASN A 61 -8.53 -6.38 -11.07
N LEU A 62 -9.22 -5.61 -11.93
CA LEU A 62 -8.88 -4.20 -12.19
C LEU A 62 -9.19 -3.27 -11.01
N ASN A 63 -10.12 -3.63 -10.13
CA ASN A 63 -10.44 -2.81 -8.97
C ASN A 63 -9.43 -3.00 -7.85
N PHE A 64 -8.95 -4.22 -7.60
CA PHE A 64 -8.05 -4.49 -6.47
C PHE A 64 -6.67 -3.87 -6.65
N LYS A 65 -6.08 -3.93 -7.85
CA LYS A 65 -4.80 -3.27 -8.15
C LYS A 65 -4.84 -1.74 -7.98
N LYS A 66 -6.02 -1.14 -8.09
CA LYS A 66 -6.22 0.31 -7.88
C LYS A 66 -6.49 0.65 -6.41
N LEU A 67 -6.93 -0.31 -5.61
CA LEU A 67 -7.38 -0.12 -4.22
C LEU A 67 -6.36 -0.61 -3.18
N ILE A 68 -5.48 -1.53 -3.56
CA ILE A 68 -4.45 -2.11 -2.70
C ILE A 68 -3.12 -2.07 -3.44
N PRO A 69 -2.06 -1.54 -2.83
CA PRO A 69 -0.70 -1.64 -3.37
C PRO A 69 -0.26 -3.09 -3.56
N ASP A 70 0.65 -3.32 -4.51
CA ASP A 70 1.29 -4.62 -4.68
C ASP A 70 2.07 -5.01 -3.41
N PHE A 71 2.09 -6.31 -3.10
CA PHE A 71 2.81 -6.79 -1.92
C PHE A 71 4.32 -6.78 -2.13
N ASP A 72 5.07 -6.02 -1.32
CA ASP A 72 6.53 -6.14 -1.24
C ASP A 72 6.94 -7.15 -0.16
N PRO A 73 7.52 -8.31 -0.51
CA PRO A 73 7.92 -9.33 0.45
C PRO A 73 9.03 -8.89 1.41
N LYS A 74 9.79 -7.85 1.05
CA LYS A 74 10.92 -7.37 1.86
C LYS A 74 10.43 -6.41 2.94
N GLN A 75 9.55 -5.48 2.59
CA GLN A 75 9.17 -4.37 3.47
C GLN A 75 7.78 -4.54 4.10
N SER A 76 6.89 -5.32 3.49
CA SER A 76 5.49 -5.42 3.91
C SER A 76 5.25 -6.56 4.89
N ASP A 77 4.46 -6.28 5.94
CA ASP A 77 3.92 -7.30 6.83
C ASP A 77 2.75 -8.03 6.13
N ILE A 78 2.99 -9.31 5.81
CA ILE A 78 1.99 -10.19 5.19
C ILE A 78 0.68 -10.25 5.99
N SER A 79 0.74 -10.17 7.31
CA SER A 79 -0.42 -10.35 8.19
C SER A 79 -1.35 -9.15 8.04
N LEU A 80 -0.77 -7.96 8.11
CA LEU A 80 -1.48 -6.71 7.88
C LEU A 80 -2.00 -6.63 6.44
N TYR A 81 -1.19 -7.04 5.47
CA TYR A 81 -1.58 -7.06 4.07
C TYR A 81 -2.84 -7.91 3.82
N LEU A 82 -2.86 -9.13 4.37
CA LEU A 82 -4.01 -10.01 4.28
C LEU A 82 -5.25 -9.42 4.97
N VAL A 83 -5.11 -8.75 6.12
CA VAL A 83 -6.25 -8.06 6.77
C VAL A 83 -6.82 -6.94 5.89
N ILE A 84 -5.96 -6.15 5.24
CA ILE A 84 -6.40 -5.09 4.31
C ILE A 84 -7.14 -5.71 3.13
N PHE A 85 -6.58 -6.76 2.53
CA PHE A 85 -7.20 -7.51 1.45
C PHE A 85 -8.59 -8.04 1.85
N GLU A 86 -8.71 -8.72 3.00
CA GLU A 86 -9.99 -9.27 3.46
C GLU A 86 -11.06 -8.19 3.66
N ARG A 87 -10.68 -7.04 4.20
CA ARG A 87 -11.60 -5.91 4.38
C ARG A 87 -12.08 -5.35 3.04
N GLN A 88 -11.19 -5.26 2.05
CA GLN A 88 -11.56 -4.78 0.72
C GLN A 88 -12.40 -5.81 -0.05
N ALA A 89 -12.06 -7.09 0.04
CA ALA A 89 -12.86 -8.18 -0.55
C ALA A 89 -14.27 -8.21 0.03
N LYS A 90 -14.41 -8.02 1.35
CA LYS A 90 -15.71 -7.86 2.01
C LYS A 90 -16.46 -6.60 1.56
N ARG A 91 -15.78 -5.45 1.45
CA ARG A 91 -16.38 -4.18 1.00
C ARG A 91 -16.86 -4.27 -0.45
N ALA A 92 -16.11 -4.95 -1.30
CA ALA A 92 -16.46 -5.23 -2.69
C ALA A 92 -17.49 -6.36 -2.84
N SER A 93 -17.96 -6.96 -1.74
CA SER A 93 -18.92 -8.08 -1.73
C SER A 93 -18.49 -9.26 -2.61
N ILE A 94 -17.19 -9.56 -2.64
CA ILE A 94 -16.65 -10.66 -3.43
C ILE A 94 -16.85 -11.98 -2.69
N GLU A 95 -17.34 -12.99 -3.40
CA GLU A 95 -17.47 -14.34 -2.87
C GLU A 95 -16.11 -14.94 -2.49
N LYS A 96 -16.04 -15.66 -1.37
CA LYS A 96 -14.79 -16.19 -0.81
C LYS A 96 -14.01 -17.09 -1.79
N LYS A 97 -14.70 -17.77 -2.71
CA LYS A 97 -14.11 -18.62 -3.76
C LYS A 97 -13.24 -17.82 -4.74
N GLU A 98 -13.57 -16.55 -4.99
CA GLU A 98 -12.83 -15.68 -5.90
C GLU A 98 -11.65 -14.97 -5.21
N TRP A 99 -11.54 -15.06 -3.88
CA TRP A 99 -10.52 -14.32 -3.12
C TRP A 99 -9.11 -14.72 -3.49
N VAL A 100 -8.86 -16.02 -3.74
CA VAL A 100 -7.52 -16.45 -4.14
C VAL A 100 -7.14 -15.87 -5.49
N GLY A 101 -8.03 -15.92 -6.49
CA GLY A 101 -7.77 -15.34 -7.80
C GLY A 101 -7.41 -13.86 -7.73
N GLN A 102 -8.14 -13.09 -6.93
CA GLN A 102 -7.82 -11.67 -6.69
C GLN A 102 -6.49 -11.49 -5.96
N LEU A 103 -6.20 -12.33 -4.95
CA LEU A 103 -4.96 -12.26 -4.18
C LEU A 103 -3.73 -12.56 -5.05
N LEU A 104 -3.80 -13.56 -5.93
CA LEU A 104 -2.70 -13.91 -6.84
C LEU A 104 -2.35 -12.75 -7.78
N GLY A 105 -3.35 -11.95 -8.19
CA GLY A 105 -3.12 -10.77 -9.02
C GLY A 105 -2.35 -9.64 -8.35
N LEU A 106 -2.27 -9.64 -7.01
CA LEU A 106 -1.62 -8.60 -6.20
C LEU A 106 -0.26 -9.03 -5.60
N LEU A 107 0.04 -10.32 -5.70
CA LEU A 107 1.27 -10.89 -5.16
C LEU A 107 2.37 -10.96 -6.25
N PRO A 108 3.64 -10.76 -5.86
CA PRO A 108 4.77 -11.03 -6.75
C PRO A 108 4.79 -12.47 -7.27
N LEU A 109 5.35 -12.63 -8.47
CA LEU A 109 5.40 -13.93 -9.16
C LEU A 109 6.04 -15.05 -8.32
N GLU A 110 7.06 -14.75 -7.54
CA GLU A 110 7.72 -15.72 -6.66
C GLU A 110 6.76 -16.35 -5.63
N ILE A 111 5.83 -15.55 -5.10
CA ILE A 111 4.84 -16.01 -4.13
C ILE A 111 3.74 -16.80 -4.83
N VAL A 112 3.31 -16.33 -6.00
CA VAL A 112 2.32 -17.04 -6.83
C VAL A 112 2.84 -18.44 -7.19
N GLN A 113 4.10 -18.56 -7.61
CA GLN A 113 4.74 -19.85 -7.89
C GLN A 113 4.84 -20.74 -6.67
N PHE A 114 5.03 -20.16 -5.48
CA PHE A 114 5.03 -20.92 -4.24
C PHE A 114 3.65 -21.51 -3.93
N ILE A 115 2.57 -20.74 -4.12
CA ILE A 115 1.20 -21.23 -3.93
C ILE A 115 0.86 -22.30 -4.98
N ALA A 116 1.29 -22.12 -6.24
CA ALA A 116 1.02 -23.05 -7.34
C ALA A 116 1.66 -24.45 -7.20
N ARG A 117 2.55 -24.66 -6.22
CA ARG A 117 3.12 -25.98 -5.90
C ARG A 117 2.20 -26.83 -5.03
N GLU A 118 1.22 -26.20 -4.38
CA GLU A 118 0.21 -26.89 -3.59
C GLU A 118 -0.84 -27.51 -4.51
N PRO A 119 -1.54 -28.58 -4.08
CA PRO A 119 -2.59 -29.17 -4.89
C PRO A 119 -3.73 -28.18 -5.14
N GLU A 120 -4.38 -28.29 -6.30
CA GLU A 120 -5.40 -27.34 -6.79
C GLU A 120 -6.50 -27.06 -5.75
N GLU A 121 -7.03 -28.10 -5.09
CA GLU A 121 -8.04 -27.98 -4.02
C GLU A 121 -7.57 -27.08 -2.85
N GLN A 122 -6.28 -27.11 -2.53
CA GLN A 122 -5.68 -26.32 -1.46
C GLN A 122 -5.27 -24.93 -1.95
N ALA A 123 -4.80 -24.82 -3.19
CA ALA A 123 -4.46 -23.57 -3.82
C ALA A 123 -5.69 -22.67 -4.01
N GLU A 124 -6.86 -23.22 -4.30
CA GLU A 124 -8.11 -22.45 -4.39
C GLU A 124 -8.74 -22.10 -3.02
N ASN A 125 -8.31 -22.77 -1.96
CA ASN A 125 -8.82 -22.53 -0.60
C ASN A 125 -8.11 -21.35 0.07
N TYR A 126 -8.81 -20.22 0.17
CA TYR A 126 -8.26 -19.02 0.82
C TYR A 126 -7.77 -19.24 2.25
N ASP A 127 -8.46 -20.03 3.07
CA ASP A 127 -8.03 -20.24 4.46
C ASP A 127 -6.72 -21.05 4.53
N TYR A 128 -6.52 -21.97 3.58
CA TYR A 128 -5.27 -22.71 3.43
C TYR A 128 -4.16 -21.78 2.93
N VAL A 129 -4.39 -21.04 1.84
CA VAL A 129 -3.43 -20.09 1.26
C VAL A 129 -3.03 -19.03 2.30
N LYS A 130 -3.99 -18.51 3.07
CA LYS A 130 -3.72 -17.59 4.19
C LYS A 130 -2.77 -18.21 5.20
N LYS A 131 -3.06 -19.42 5.68
CA LYS A 131 -2.17 -20.12 6.63
C LYS A 131 -0.80 -20.42 6.03
N LEU A 132 -0.74 -20.77 4.74
CA LEU A 132 0.49 -21.07 4.03
C LEU A 132 1.37 -19.82 3.88
N LEU A 133 0.77 -18.69 3.46
CA LEU A 133 1.43 -17.40 3.39
C LEU A 133 1.90 -16.95 4.77
N LEU A 134 1.02 -17.00 5.77
CA LEU A 134 1.40 -16.72 7.15
C LEU A 134 2.46 -17.70 7.67
N LYS A 135 2.54 -18.95 7.21
CA LYS A 135 3.60 -19.89 7.60
C LYS A 135 4.93 -19.58 6.90
N ARG A 136 4.86 -19.20 5.62
CA ARG A 136 6.02 -18.88 4.79
C ARG A 136 6.68 -17.57 5.20
N PHE A 137 5.84 -16.60 5.54
CA PHE A 137 6.21 -15.23 5.94
C PHE A 137 6.09 -15.00 7.46
N LYS A 138 5.78 -16.08 8.22
CA LYS A 138 5.67 -16.20 9.69
C LYS A 138 6.02 -14.95 10.48
N LEU A 139 5.12 -13.96 10.59
CA LEU A 139 5.25 -12.85 11.57
C LEU A 139 6.70 -12.35 11.70
N SER A 140 7.36 -12.14 10.55
CA SER A 140 8.76 -12.56 10.41
C SER A 140 9.71 -11.95 11.43
N PRO A 141 10.44 -12.78 12.21
CA PRO A 141 11.82 -12.52 12.60
C PRO A 141 12.55 -11.66 11.59
N GLU A 142 12.35 -11.92 10.30
CA GLU A 142 12.94 -11.20 9.19
C GLU A 142 12.44 -9.75 9.03
N VAL A 143 11.17 -9.47 9.32
CA VAL A 143 10.60 -8.11 9.31
C VAL A 143 11.11 -7.33 10.51
N PHE A 144 11.15 -7.96 11.69
CA PHE A 144 11.74 -7.36 12.87
C PHE A 144 13.25 -7.17 12.74
N ARG A 145 13.97 -8.11 12.11
CA ARG A 145 15.37 -8.00 11.69
C ARG A 145 15.57 -6.84 10.73
N GLN A 146 14.73 -6.70 9.71
CA GLN A 146 14.83 -5.58 8.78
C GLN A 146 14.53 -4.24 9.44
N LYS A 147 13.49 -4.15 10.29
CA LYS A 147 13.23 -2.97 11.11
C LYS A 147 14.43 -2.66 11.99
N PHE A 148 15.00 -3.63 12.68
CA PHE A 148 16.22 -3.47 13.48
C PHE A 148 17.40 -2.94 12.65
N VAL A 149 17.66 -3.50 11.46
CA VAL A 149 18.77 -3.11 10.58
C VAL A 149 18.57 -1.71 9.96
N GLN A 150 17.35 -1.37 9.58
CA GLN A 150 17.02 -0.11 8.89
C GLN A 150 16.66 1.03 9.85
N HIS A 151 16.44 0.73 11.14
CA HIS A 151 16.03 1.73 12.12
C HIS A 151 17.18 2.67 12.45
N GLN A 152 16.95 3.96 12.20
CA GLN A 152 17.87 5.03 12.53
C GLN A 152 17.24 5.96 13.56
N LYS A 153 18.07 6.46 14.47
CA LYS A 153 17.63 7.44 15.46
C LYS A 153 17.15 8.70 14.74
N LYS A 154 15.89 9.06 14.93
CA LYS A 154 15.34 10.31 14.43
C LYS A 154 15.87 11.50 15.24
N SER A 155 16.00 12.66 14.61
CA SER A 155 16.55 13.89 15.21
C SER A 155 15.72 14.42 16.39
N ASP A 156 14.42 14.13 16.38
CA ASP A 156 13.41 14.48 17.39
C ASP A 156 13.28 13.44 18.53
N SER A 157 13.89 12.27 18.39
CA SER A 157 13.78 11.17 19.37
C SER A 157 14.88 11.20 20.44
N THR A 158 14.50 10.88 21.68
CA THR A 158 15.45 10.68 22.79
C THR A 158 16.13 9.33 22.66
N TRP A 159 17.42 9.23 23.02
CA TRP A 159 18.17 7.97 23.00
C TRP A 159 17.47 6.81 23.72
N LYS A 160 16.76 7.08 24.83
CA LYS A 160 15.97 6.08 25.55
C LYS A 160 14.84 5.45 24.71
N TYR A 161 14.16 6.27 23.90
CA TYR A 161 13.10 5.78 23.01
C TYR A 161 13.69 4.96 21.87
N PHE A 162 14.78 5.43 21.27
CA PHE A 162 15.49 4.67 20.24
C PHE A 162 15.96 3.31 20.75
N THR A 163 16.60 3.25 21.92
CA THR A 163 17.03 1.97 22.50
C THR A 163 15.85 1.06 22.79
N PHE A 164 14.74 1.60 23.30
CA PHE A 164 13.53 0.82 23.53
C PHE A 164 12.97 0.21 22.24
N GLU A 165 12.84 1.00 21.17
CA GLU A 165 12.36 0.50 19.87
C GLU A 165 13.28 -0.58 19.29
N VAL A 166 14.59 -0.36 19.31
CA VAL A 166 15.59 -1.33 18.83
C VAL A 166 15.54 -2.63 19.64
N THR A 167 15.42 -2.54 20.96
CA THR A 167 15.34 -3.72 21.84
C THR A 167 14.05 -4.48 21.58
N ASN A 168 12.92 -3.78 21.44
CA ASN A 168 11.65 -4.40 21.12
C ASN A 168 11.66 -5.09 19.74
N TYR A 169 12.30 -4.49 18.73
CA TYR A 169 12.48 -5.16 17.45
C TYR A 169 13.40 -6.39 17.56
N LEU A 170 14.44 -6.35 18.40
CA LEU A 170 15.30 -7.50 18.64
C LEU A 170 14.57 -8.62 19.38
N ASP A 171 13.78 -8.30 20.40
CA ASP A 171 13.05 -9.29 21.19
C ASP A 171 11.99 -10.00 20.34
N GLU A 172 11.21 -9.24 19.57
CA GLU A 172 10.24 -9.79 18.61
C GLU A 172 10.95 -10.57 17.48
N TRP A 173 12.18 -10.18 17.11
CA TRP A 173 13.00 -10.98 16.20
C TRP A 173 13.38 -12.33 16.83
N LEU A 174 13.86 -12.34 18.07
CA LEU A 174 14.33 -13.55 18.77
C LEU A 174 13.20 -14.49 19.19
N ILE A 175 12.01 -13.97 19.53
CA ILE A 175 10.85 -14.79 19.92
C ILE A 175 10.32 -15.63 18.76
N GLY A 176 10.47 -15.15 17.52
CA GLY A 176 10.02 -15.90 16.33
C GLY A 176 11.06 -16.87 15.73
N LEU A 177 12.27 -16.97 16.32
CA LEU A 177 13.41 -17.76 15.83
C LEU A 177 13.36 -19.23 16.29
#